data_AF-A0AA85ASC2-F1
#
_entry.id   AF-A0AA85ASC2-F1
#
_cell.length_a   1.000
_cell.length_b   1.000
_cell.length_c   1.000
_cell.angle_alpha   90.00
_cell.angle_beta   90.00
_cell.angle_gamma   90.00
#
_symmetry.space_group_name_H-M   'P 1'
#
loop_
_entity.id
_entity.type
_entity.pdbx_description
1 polymer ?
#
loop_
_entity_poly.entity_id
_entity_poly.type
_entity_poly.pdbx_seq_one_letter_code
_entity_poly.pdbx_strand_id
1 'polypeptide(L)'
;MAYSDEDQNTYLKDVFKFYKHLNYTHDVREQIRRYTDSTFKETVFTRLPNSRSDCSVQTIPTEDFFIMKNFFSPIEIKDLWLAALTEWCHLPTAQFNLGTNVSHNNRIACTDPWYSKLRWITLGYHYQWSERIYNESKVGEFPSLLYGTTVNIINFLKHLIEGGKISSRNSSRLLEQCRNYTPEASIVNYYRTKTTMGFHSDDAEIDKEAPLVSISVGPTALFLLETSEAIKHEFDVSLHGSFNRAADYDHVLPIYLCHGDVVIMAGKSRLARHAVPVIFFDDDTEVVSKGALRVSHDICEKFLKQDHNDDACTHCQECLTYIRTTRINMNIRQVMPVHR
;
A
#
# COMPACT_ATOMS: atom_id res chain seq x y z
N MET A 1 -12.99 29.79 -5.67
CA MET A 1 -13.34 29.58 -7.09
C MET A 1 -12.93 28.17 -7.42
N ALA A 2 -13.83 27.34 -7.95
CA ALA A 2 -13.44 25.98 -8.36
C ALA A 2 -12.56 26.09 -9.62
N TYR A 3 -11.34 25.55 -9.57
CA TYR A 3 -10.47 25.43 -10.74
C TYR A 3 -11.14 24.56 -11.80
N SER A 4 -10.86 24.81 -13.08
CA SER A 4 -11.33 23.93 -14.16
C SER A 4 -10.67 22.55 -14.06
N ASP A 5 -11.29 21.50 -14.60
CA ASP A 5 -10.72 20.14 -14.59
C ASP A 5 -9.36 20.06 -15.32
N GLU A 6 -9.12 20.92 -16.33
CA GLU A 6 -7.84 21.02 -17.03
C GLU A 6 -6.75 21.65 -16.14
N ASP A 7 -7.10 22.70 -15.39
CA ASP A 7 -6.19 23.35 -14.45
C ASP A 7 -5.79 22.39 -13.31
N GLN A 8 -6.75 21.64 -12.77
CA GLN A 8 -6.47 20.64 -11.73
C GLN A 8 -5.60 19.50 -12.24
N ASN A 9 -5.84 19.02 -13.46
CA ASN A 9 -5.00 17.99 -14.06
C ASN A 9 -3.57 18.48 -14.33
N THR A 10 -3.41 19.76 -14.66
CA THR A 10 -2.08 20.39 -14.83
C THR A 10 -1.37 20.51 -13.49
N TYR A 11 -2.06 21.02 -12.48
CA TYR A 11 -1.58 21.11 -11.10
C TYR A 11 -1.04 19.77 -10.59
N LEU A 12 -1.83 18.69 -10.64
CA LEU A 12 -1.40 17.38 -10.15
C LEU A 12 -0.24 16.78 -10.95
N LYS A 13 -0.17 17.04 -12.26
CA LYS A 13 0.97 16.63 -13.08
C LYS A 13 2.26 17.32 -12.64
N ASP A 14 2.19 18.60 -12.29
CA ASP A 14 3.36 19.37 -11.87
C ASP A 14 3.79 19.01 -10.44
N VAL A 15 2.84 18.79 -9.53
CA VAL A 15 3.11 18.24 -8.19
C VAL A 15 3.80 16.87 -8.30
N PHE A 16 3.28 15.98 -9.14
CA PHE A 16 3.86 14.65 -9.34
C PHE A 16 5.28 14.73 -9.90
N LYS A 17 5.53 15.57 -10.92
CA LYS A 17 6.86 15.79 -11.47
C LYS A 17 7.82 16.36 -10.44
N PHE A 18 7.35 17.26 -9.59
CA PHE A 18 8.14 17.85 -8.52
C PHE A 18 8.65 16.77 -7.57
N TYR A 19 7.77 15.99 -6.95
CA TYR A 19 8.20 14.93 -6.02
C TYR A 19 9.01 13.84 -6.73
N LYS A 20 8.64 13.43 -7.94
CA LYS A 20 9.38 12.40 -8.69
C LYS A 20 10.86 12.74 -8.94
N HIS A 21 11.18 14.02 -9.12
CA HIS A 21 12.55 14.47 -9.44
C HIS A 21 13.19 15.28 -8.31
N LEU A 22 12.58 15.31 -7.13
CA LEU A 22 13.15 15.98 -5.97
C LEU A 22 14.47 15.30 -5.58
N ASN A 23 15.49 16.09 -5.24
CA ASN A 23 16.74 15.55 -4.72
C ASN A 23 16.55 15.19 -3.24
N TYR A 24 16.29 13.91 -2.95
CA TYR A 24 15.99 13.42 -1.61
C TYR A 24 17.25 13.24 -0.74
N THR A 25 17.93 14.34 -0.43
CA THR A 25 18.96 14.39 0.62
C THR A 25 18.35 14.05 1.99
N HIS A 26 19.19 13.71 2.96
CA HIS A 26 18.75 13.43 4.33
C HIS A 26 17.84 14.55 4.87
N ASP A 27 18.26 15.81 4.76
CA ASP A 27 17.52 16.95 5.29
C ASP A 27 16.18 17.17 4.57
N VAL A 28 16.12 16.95 3.26
CA VAL A 28 14.87 17.01 2.48
C VAL A 28 13.89 15.93 2.96
N ARG A 29 14.36 14.70 3.17
CA ARG A 29 13.52 13.60 3.66
C ARG A 29 13.02 13.87 5.08
N GLU A 30 13.86 14.42 5.95
CA GLU A 30 13.49 14.78 7.32
C GLU A 30 12.46 15.93 7.36
N GLN A 31 12.59 16.95 6.52
CA GLN A 31 11.59 18.01 6.42
C GLN A 31 10.24 17.47 5.97
N ILE A 32 10.21 16.61 4.94
CA ILE A 32 8.96 15.98 4.48
C ILE A 32 8.33 15.19 5.63
N ARG A 33 9.11 14.35 6.35
CA ARG A 33 8.57 13.58 7.49
C ARG A 33 7.97 14.46 8.58
N ARG A 34 8.70 15.49 9.02
CA ARG A 34 8.20 16.43 10.04
C ARG A 34 6.91 17.13 9.62
N TYR A 35 6.82 17.51 8.35
CA TYR A 35 5.61 18.10 7.78
C TYR A 35 4.44 17.09 7.74
N THR A 36 4.70 15.85 7.30
CA THR A 36 3.71 14.78 7.35
C THR A 36 3.21 14.57 8.79
N ASP A 37 4.12 14.37 9.73
CA ASP A 37 3.81 14.02 11.12
C ASP A 37 3.04 15.14 11.85
N SER A 38 3.29 16.42 11.53
CA SER A 38 2.53 17.54 12.10
C SER A 38 1.10 17.63 11.60
N THR A 39 0.79 17.02 10.44
CA THR A 39 -0.55 16.98 9.85
C THR A 39 -1.40 15.86 10.46
N PHE A 40 -0.79 14.76 10.88
CA PHE A 40 -1.49 13.61 11.43
C PHE A 40 -1.79 13.77 12.92
N LYS A 41 -2.99 13.35 13.34
CA LYS A 41 -3.26 13.01 14.74
C LYS A 41 -2.86 11.56 14.98
N GLU A 42 -1.85 11.35 15.82
CA GLU A 42 -1.40 10.01 16.19
C GLU A 42 -2.02 9.53 17.52
N THR A 43 -2.44 8.27 17.54
CA THR A 43 -2.86 7.56 18.76
C THR A 43 -2.01 6.31 18.92
N VAL A 44 -1.27 6.22 20.03
CA VAL A 44 -0.37 5.10 20.33
C VAL A 44 -1.09 4.10 21.25
N PHE A 45 -0.99 2.82 20.92
CA PHE A 45 -1.57 1.71 21.67
C PHE A 45 -0.46 0.83 22.22
N THR A 46 -0.25 0.91 23.53
CA THR A 46 0.75 0.11 24.23
C THR A 46 0.13 -1.15 24.82
N ARG A 47 0.89 -2.26 24.81
CA ARG A 47 0.50 -3.52 25.47
C ARG A 47 -0.86 -4.07 24.99
N LEU A 48 -1.07 -4.11 23.68
CA LEU A 48 -2.24 -4.77 23.11
C LEU A 48 -2.31 -6.23 23.60
N PRO A 49 -3.52 -6.76 23.91
CA PRO A 49 -3.69 -8.16 24.28
C PRO A 49 -3.01 -9.09 23.26
N ASN A 50 -2.42 -10.19 23.73
CA ASN A 50 -1.69 -11.19 22.92
C ASN A 50 -0.30 -10.78 22.41
N SER A 51 0.50 -10.05 23.21
CA SER A 51 1.95 -9.82 22.97
C SER A 51 2.31 -9.12 21.66
N ARG A 52 1.38 -8.38 21.05
CA ARG A 52 1.69 -7.52 19.90
C ARG A 52 2.59 -6.37 20.36
N SER A 53 3.55 -6.01 19.51
CA SER A 53 4.33 -4.77 19.66
C SER A 53 3.39 -3.57 19.75
N ASP A 54 3.88 -2.49 20.35
CA ASP A 54 3.16 -1.22 20.36
C ASP A 54 2.83 -0.82 18.91
N CYS A 55 1.56 -0.50 18.68
CA CYS A 55 1.02 -0.09 17.38
C CYS A 55 0.52 1.35 17.51
N SER A 56 0.65 2.15 16.46
CA SER A 56 0.03 3.47 16.41
C SER A 56 -0.87 3.63 15.21
N VAL A 57 -1.88 4.49 15.35
CA VAL A 57 -2.77 4.87 14.26
C VAL A 57 -2.66 6.37 14.07
N GLN A 58 -2.17 6.75 12.89
CA GLN A 58 -2.13 8.13 12.42
C GLN A 58 -3.43 8.40 11.65
N THR A 59 -4.07 9.54 11.91
CA THR A 59 -5.37 9.89 11.32
C THR A 59 -5.39 11.32 10.78
N ILE A 60 -6.10 11.52 9.66
CA ILE A 60 -6.56 12.84 9.19
C ILE A 60 -8.09 12.84 9.32
N PRO A 61 -8.65 13.27 10.46
CA PRO A 61 -10.08 13.10 10.73
C PRO A 61 -11.00 13.83 9.74
N THR A 62 -10.54 14.93 9.16
CA THR A 62 -11.31 15.68 8.15
C THR A 62 -11.49 14.91 6.85
N GLU A 63 -10.58 13.98 6.56
CA GLU A 63 -10.52 13.16 5.35
C GLU A 63 -10.97 11.71 5.58
N ASP A 64 -11.07 11.24 6.84
CA ASP A 64 -11.22 9.81 7.17
C ASP A 64 -10.11 8.95 6.51
N PHE A 65 -8.87 9.45 6.61
CA PHE A 65 -7.66 8.75 6.16
C PHE A 65 -6.88 8.23 7.37
N PHE A 66 -6.51 6.95 7.34
CA PHE A 66 -5.85 6.27 8.45
C PHE A 66 -4.57 5.57 8.00
N ILE A 67 -3.52 5.62 8.83
CA ILE A 67 -2.33 4.78 8.69
C ILE A 67 -2.11 4.00 9.98
N MET A 68 -2.12 2.68 9.92
CA MET A 68 -1.71 1.83 11.03
C MET A 68 -0.23 1.51 10.88
N LYS A 69 0.56 1.89 11.90
CA LYS A 69 1.99 1.64 12.00
C LYS A 69 2.22 0.46 12.95
N ASN A 70 3.15 -0.44 12.60
CA ASN A 70 3.51 -1.62 13.42
C ASN A 70 2.31 -2.51 13.81
N PHE A 71 1.31 -2.61 12.92
CA PHE A 71 0.10 -3.40 13.18
C PHE A 71 0.35 -4.92 13.15
N PHE A 72 1.26 -5.34 12.26
CA PHE A 72 1.59 -6.75 12.06
C PHE A 72 2.73 -7.19 12.95
N SER A 73 2.63 -8.42 13.45
CA SER A 73 3.80 -9.15 13.92
C SER A 73 4.76 -9.46 12.77
N PRO A 74 6.05 -9.72 13.05
CA PRO A 74 7.01 -10.15 12.05
C PRO A 74 6.62 -11.44 11.31
N ILE A 75 5.75 -12.28 11.89
CA ILE A 75 5.27 -13.52 11.26
C ILE A 75 4.15 -13.19 10.28
N GLU A 76 3.13 -12.44 10.70
CA GLU A 76 1.99 -12.07 9.85
C GLU A 76 2.44 -11.34 8.57
N ILE A 77 3.35 -10.37 8.68
CA ILE A 77 3.83 -9.64 7.50
C ILE A 77 4.72 -10.50 6.60
N LYS A 78 5.48 -11.44 7.17
CA LYS A 78 6.30 -12.39 6.41
C LYS A 78 5.42 -13.33 5.60
N ASP A 79 4.34 -13.85 6.20
CA ASP A 79 3.44 -14.78 5.51
C ASP A 79 2.71 -14.10 4.35
N LEU A 80 2.28 -12.83 4.53
CA LEU A 80 1.75 -12.02 3.43
C LEU A 80 2.79 -11.81 2.32
N TRP A 81 4.03 -11.47 2.69
CA TRP A 81 5.11 -11.24 1.74
C TRP A 81 5.42 -12.50 0.93
N LEU A 82 5.51 -13.64 1.61
CA LEU A 82 5.74 -14.95 1.00
C LEU A 82 4.61 -15.28 0.03
N ALA A 83 3.34 -15.22 0.46
CA ALA A 83 2.19 -15.56 -0.37
C ALA A 83 2.09 -14.65 -1.62
N ALA A 84 2.38 -13.35 -1.47
CA ALA A 84 2.44 -12.43 -2.59
C ALA A 84 3.57 -12.75 -3.57
N LEU A 85 4.66 -13.36 -3.11
CA LEU A 85 5.78 -13.71 -3.97
C LEU A 85 5.61 -15.09 -4.63
N THR A 86 4.97 -16.05 -3.99
CA THR A 86 4.97 -17.43 -4.48
C THR A 86 3.58 -17.96 -4.79
N GLU A 87 2.57 -17.65 -4.00
CA GLU A 87 1.29 -18.38 -4.06
C GLU A 87 0.28 -17.71 -4.99
N TRP A 88 0.14 -16.39 -4.94
CA TRP A 88 -0.98 -15.71 -5.60
C TRP A 88 -0.91 -15.70 -7.13
N CYS A 89 0.28 -15.79 -7.71
CA CYS A 89 0.45 -15.98 -9.15
C CYS A 89 0.12 -17.41 -9.63
N HIS A 90 0.03 -18.37 -8.70
CA HIS A 90 -0.34 -19.76 -8.98
C HIS A 90 -1.81 -20.06 -8.79
N LEU A 91 -2.60 -19.12 -8.24
CA LEU A 91 -4.02 -19.34 -8.09
C LEU A 91 -4.68 -19.55 -9.46
N PRO A 92 -5.52 -20.58 -9.64
CA PRO A 92 -6.05 -20.94 -10.96
C PRO A 92 -6.77 -19.82 -11.68
N THR A 93 -7.35 -18.89 -10.92
CA THR A 93 -8.13 -17.77 -11.44
C THR A 93 -7.38 -16.43 -11.38
N ALA A 94 -6.18 -16.36 -10.81
CA ALA A 94 -5.47 -15.08 -10.73
C ALA A 94 -5.14 -14.54 -12.12
N GLN A 95 -5.34 -13.23 -12.31
CA GLN A 95 -4.93 -12.54 -13.53
C GLN A 95 -3.78 -11.59 -13.21
N PHE A 96 -2.76 -11.58 -14.06
CA PHE A 96 -1.58 -10.76 -13.88
C PHE A 96 -1.06 -10.26 -15.23
N ASN A 97 -0.20 -9.25 -15.21
CA ASN A 97 0.21 -8.50 -16.41
C ASN A 97 0.97 -9.31 -17.48
N LEU A 98 1.32 -10.56 -17.21
CA LEU A 98 2.05 -11.43 -18.13
C LEU A 98 1.14 -12.46 -18.83
N GLY A 99 -0.15 -12.52 -18.47
CA GLY A 99 -1.14 -13.41 -19.07
C GLY A 99 -0.79 -14.90 -18.90
N THR A 100 -1.24 -15.73 -19.84
CA THR A 100 -1.02 -17.19 -19.86
C THR A 100 0.39 -17.60 -20.33
N ASN A 101 1.30 -16.65 -20.54
CA ASN A 101 2.65 -16.92 -21.07
C ASN A 101 3.61 -17.49 -20.01
N VAL A 102 3.12 -17.76 -18.79
CA VAL A 102 3.86 -18.44 -17.74
C VAL A 102 3.32 -19.87 -17.65
N SER A 103 4.18 -20.85 -17.92
CA SER A 103 3.83 -22.27 -17.80
C SER A 103 3.43 -22.59 -16.36
N HIS A 104 2.23 -23.14 -16.17
CA HIS A 104 1.73 -23.58 -14.85
C HIS A 104 2.57 -24.73 -14.23
N ASN A 105 3.45 -25.37 -15.01
CA ASN A 105 4.25 -26.51 -14.55
C ASN A 105 5.61 -26.15 -13.95
N ASN A 106 6.02 -24.87 -13.96
CA ASN A 106 7.27 -24.46 -13.35
C ASN A 106 7.02 -23.96 -11.93
N ARG A 107 7.75 -24.52 -10.97
CA ARG A 107 7.85 -23.98 -9.61
C ARG A 107 8.32 -22.53 -9.74
N ILE A 108 7.45 -21.57 -9.43
CA ILE A 108 7.79 -20.16 -9.58
C ILE A 108 8.85 -19.80 -8.56
N ALA A 109 10.01 -19.42 -9.07
CA ALA A 109 11.08 -18.85 -8.29
C ALA A 109 11.12 -17.34 -8.52
N CYS A 110 11.37 -16.59 -7.46
CA CYS A 110 11.78 -15.17 -7.51
C CYS A 110 12.92 -14.89 -8.54
N THR A 111 13.64 -15.94 -8.95
CA THR A 111 14.78 -15.94 -9.87
C THR A 111 14.38 -16.14 -11.33
N ASP A 112 13.12 -16.47 -11.60
CA ASP A 112 12.66 -16.68 -12.97
C ASP A 112 12.77 -15.37 -13.78
N PRO A 113 13.20 -15.44 -15.06
CA PRO A 113 13.37 -14.24 -15.89
C PRO A 113 12.10 -13.40 -16.07
N TRP A 114 10.92 -14.04 -15.98
CA TRP A 114 9.63 -13.38 -16.10
C TRP A 114 9.20 -12.71 -14.80
N TYR A 115 9.69 -13.15 -13.64
CA TYR A 115 9.37 -12.58 -12.34
C TYR A 115 9.78 -11.11 -12.31
N SER A 116 10.91 -10.84 -12.98
CA SER A 116 11.40 -9.51 -13.32
C SER A 116 10.51 -8.70 -14.30
N LYS A 117 9.34 -9.19 -14.68
CA LYS A 117 8.37 -8.49 -15.53
C LYS A 117 7.00 -8.40 -14.86
N LEU A 118 6.82 -9.02 -13.69
CA LEU A 118 5.60 -8.91 -12.89
C LEU A 118 5.42 -7.45 -12.42
N ARG A 119 4.21 -6.94 -12.55
CA ARG A 119 3.81 -5.58 -12.21
C ARG A 119 2.53 -5.54 -11.40
N TRP A 120 1.57 -6.40 -11.74
CA TRP A 120 0.35 -6.51 -10.97
C TRP A 120 -0.25 -7.91 -11.01
N ILE A 121 -0.96 -8.27 -9.95
CA ILE A 121 -1.89 -9.40 -9.87
C ILE A 121 -3.25 -8.86 -9.41
N THR A 122 -4.33 -9.39 -9.98
CA THR A 122 -5.70 -9.17 -9.50
C THR A 122 -6.26 -10.46 -8.91
N LEU A 123 -6.90 -10.34 -7.75
CA LEU A 123 -7.44 -11.41 -6.92
C LEU A 123 -8.91 -11.11 -6.60
N GLY A 124 -9.76 -12.13 -6.48
CA GLY A 124 -11.20 -11.93 -6.34
C GLY A 124 -11.82 -11.37 -7.62
N TYR A 125 -12.63 -10.30 -7.54
CA TYR A 125 -13.10 -9.62 -8.74
C TYR A 125 -11.92 -9.01 -9.52
N HIS A 126 -11.87 -9.27 -10.82
CA HIS A 126 -10.78 -8.81 -11.68
C HIS A 126 -11.10 -7.45 -12.29
N TYR A 127 -10.25 -6.47 -12.01
CA TYR A 127 -10.31 -5.14 -12.61
C TYR A 127 -10.10 -5.23 -14.12
N GLN A 128 -11.04 -4.69 -14.90
CA GLN A 128 -10.94 -4.64 -16.36
C GLN A 128 -10.29 -3.33 -16.78
N TRP A 129 -9.02 -3.38 -17.18
CA TRP A 129 -8.19 -2.18 -17.40
C TRP A 129 -8.69 -1.26 -18.52
N SER A 130 -9.27 -1.80 -19.58
CA SER A 130 -9.73 -1.03 -20.72
C SER A 130 -11.01 -0.27 -20.40
N GLU A 131 -11.94 -0.92 -19.72
CA GLU A 131 -13.26 -0.39 -19.36
C GLU A 131 -13.24 0.38 -18.02
N ARG A 132 -12.21 0.15 -17.19
CA ARG A 132 -12.09 0.65 -15.81
C ARG A 132 -13.29 0.27 -14.93
N ILE A 133 -13.72 -0.98 -15.02
CA ILE A 133 -14.85 -1.51 -14.23
C ILE A 133 -14.51 -2.83 -13.56
N TYR A 134 -15.33 -3.18 -12.57
CA TYR A 134 -15.51 -4.57 -12.13
C TYR A 134 -16.79 -5.16 -12.72
N ASN A 135 -16.79 -6.48 -12.97
CA ASN A 135 -17.93 -7.19 -13.55
C ASN A 135 -18.18 -8.48 -12.77
N GLU A 136 -19.45 -8.78 -12.46
CA GLU A 136 -19.87 -9.99 -11.72
C GLU A 136 -19.48 -11.30 -12.41
N SER A 137 -19.25 -11.29 -13.73
CA SER A 137 -18.77 -12.46 -14.48
C SER A 137 -17.25 -12.66 -14.45
N LYS A 138 -16.49 -11.70 -13.90
CA LYS A 138 -15.03 -11.69 -13.87
C LYS A 138 -14.53 -11.82 -12.43
N VAL A 139 -14.83 -12.96 -11.81
CA VAL A 139 -14.50 -13.24 -10.41
C VAL A 139 -13.63 -14.50 -10.32
N GLY A 140 -12.55 -14.38 -9.56
CA GLY A 140 -11.69 -15.48 -9.17
C GLY A 140 -11.68 -15.71 -7.66
N GLU A 141 -10.81 -16.60 -7.22
CA GLU A 141 -10.52 -16.85 -5.82
C GLU A 141 -9.93 -15.60 -5.16
N PHE A 142 -10.42 -15.30 -3.95
CA PHE A 142 -9.82 -14.33 -3.05
C PHE A 142 -9.06 -15.09 -1.94
N PRO A 143 -7.74 -14.90 -1.76
CA PRO A 143 -6.94 -15.71 -0.85
C PRO A 143 -7.40 -15.59 0.61
N SER A 144 -7.55 -16.72 1.32
CA SER A 144 -8.03 -16.73 2.71
C SER A 144 -7.12 -15.98 3.68
N LEU A 145 -5.79 -16.04 3.47
CA LEU A 145 -4.83 -15.26 4.26
C LEU A 145 -5.10 -13.76 4.14
N LEU A 146 -5.21 -13.25 2.91
CA LEU A 146 -5.49 -11.83 2.67
C LEU A 146 -6.88 -11.45 3.21
N TYR A 147 -7.87 -12.32 3.05
CA TYR A 147 -9.23 -12.10 3.56
C TYR A 147 -9.22 -11.91 5.08
N GLY A 148 -8.66 -12.88 5.81
CA GLY A 148 -8.60 -12.85 7.28
C GLY A 148 -7.81 -11.65 7.79
N THR A 149 -6.69 -11.33 7.14
CA THR A 149 -5.89 -10.15 7.47
C THR A 149 -6.68 -8.85 7.27
N THR A 150 -7.35 -8.67 6.13
CA THR A 150 -8.13 -7.43 5.88
C THR A 150 -9.31 -7.31 6.84
N VAL A 151 -10.01 -8.40 7.14
CA VAL A 151 -11.10 -8.40 8.13
C VAL A 151 -10.58 -8.01 9.52
N ASN A 152 -9.39 -8.48 9.91
CA ASN A 152 -8.77 -8.08 11.18
C ASN A 152 -8.42 -6.58 11.23
N ILE A 153 -7.88 -6.04 10.13
CA ILE A 153 -7.60 -4.59 10.00
C ILE A 153 -8.88 -3.77 10.17
N ILE A 154 -9.94 -4.12 9.44
CA ILE A 154 -11.22 -3.38 9.50
C ILE A 154 -11.90 -3.53 10.86
N ASN A 155 -11.86 -4.71 11.47
CA ASN A 155 -12.38 -4.90 12.82
C ASN A 155 -11.61 -4.10 13.87
N PHE A 156 -10.29 -3.99 13.72
CA PHE A 156 -9.48 -3.14 14.60
C PHE A 156 -9.85 -1.67 14.44
N LEU A 157 -9.93 -1.15 13.20
CA LEU A 157 -10.39 0.22 12.93
C LEU A 157 -11.76 0.48 13.54
N LYS A 158 -12.72 -0.41 13.30
CA LYS A 158 -14.08 -0.36 13.86
C LYS A 158 -14.04 -0.25 15.39
N HIS A 159 -13.29 -1.12 16.06
CA HIS A 159 -13.17 -1.12 17.52
C HIS A 159 -12.61 0.21 18.04
N LEU A 160 -11.62 0.80 17.36
CA LEU A 160 -11.06 2.09 17.75
C LEU A 160 -12.07 3.23 17.62
N ILE A 161 -12.91 3.21 16.59
CA ILE A 161 -13.97 4.21 16.38
C ILE A 161 -15.10 4.02 17.41
N GLU A 162 -15.58 2.78 17.63
CA GLU A 162 -16.62 2.46 18.62
C GLU A 162 -16.17 2.83 20.04
N GLY A 163 -14.91 2.60 20.36
CA GLY A 163 -14.31 2.96 21.65
C GLY A 163 -13.94 4.44 21.79
N GLY A 164 -14.22 5.29 20.78
CA GLY A 164 -13.88 6.71 20.78
C GLY A 164 -12.38 7.00 20.84
N LYS A 165 -11.53 6.03 20.48
CA LYS A 165 -10.06 6.16 20.53
C LYS A 165 -9.53 6.97 19.36
N ILE A 166 -10.19 6.87 18.21
CA ILE A 166 -9.90 7.70 17.03
C ILE A 166 -11.17 8.42 16.58
N SER A 167 -10.99 9.55 15.93
CA SER A 167 -12.08 10.39 15.45
C SER A 167 -12.33 10.15 13.97
N SER A 168 -13.59 10.20 13.55
CA SER A 168 -14.01 10.19 12.15
C SER A 168 -14.98 11.34 11.91
N ARG A 169 -15.01 11.86 10.68
CA ARG A 169 -15.95 12.92 10.29
C ARG A 169 -17.41 12.47 10.39
N ASN A 170 -17.68 11.22 10.03
CA ASN A 170 -19.00 10.60 10.12
C ASN A 170 -18.89 9.18 10.69
N SER A 171 -18.63 9.10 12.00
CA SER A 171 -18.40 7.83 12.68
C SER A 171 -19.55 6.83 12.50
N SER A 172 -20.81 7.26 12.47
CA SER A 172 -21.95 6.32 12.31
C SER A 172 -21.92 5.65 10.93
N ARG A 173 -21.70 6.42 9.85
CA ARG A 173 -21.58 5.92 8.48
C ARG A 173 -20.36 5.02 8.32
N LEU A 174 -19.20 5.44 8.82
CA LEU A 174 -17.98 4.64 8.73
C LEU A 174 -18.10 3.32 9.51
N LEU A 175 -18.75 3.34 10.69
CA LEU A 175 -19.01 2.12 11.45
C LEU A 175 -19.94 1.16 10.72
N GLU A 176 -20.98 1.66 10.05
CA GLU A 176 -21.85 0.84 9.21
C GLU A 176 -21.07 0.19 8.06
N GLN A 177 -20.26 0.96 7.34
CA GLN A 177 -19.39 0.45 6.28
C GLN A 177 -18.42 -0.62 6.79
N CYS A 178 -17.75 -0.38 7.93
CA CYS A 178 -16.84 -1.35 8.54
C CYS A 178 -17.54 -2.62 9.03
N ARG A 179 -18.80 -2.55 9.50
CA ARG A 179 -19.56 -3.72 9.96
C ARG A 179 -19.91 -4.66 8.82
N ASN A 180 -20.17 -4.10 7.65
CA ASN A 180 -20.60 -4.85 6.48
C ASN A 180 -19.48 -5.08 5.46
N TYR A 181 -18.24 -4.68 5.79
CA TYR A 181 -17.11 -4.76 4.90
C TYR A 181 -16.77 -6.21 4.54
N THR A 182 -16.71 -6.49 3.24
CA THR A 182 -16.22 -7.77 2.70
C THR A 182 -15.09 -7.49 1.72
N PRO A 183 -13.88 -8.01 1.93
CA PRO A 183 -12.81 -7.90 0.94
C PRO A 183 -13.13 -8.80 -0.26
N GLU A 184 -13.39 -8.20 -1.41
CA GLU A 184 -13.88 -8.89 -2.61
C GLU A 184 -12.89 -8.82 -3.78
N ALA A 185 -12.05 -7.80 -3.83
CA ALA A 185 -11.03 -7.65 -4.86
C ALA A 185 -9.71 -7.14 -4.28
N SER A 186 -8.60 -7.58 -4.85
CA SER A 186 -7.30 -6.97 -4.57
C SER A 186 -6.51 -6.74 -5.85
N ILE A 187 -5.87 -5.57 -5.95
CA ILE A 187 -4.80 -5.30 -6.91
C ILE A 187 -3.47 -5.28 -6.15
N VAL A 188 -2.66 -6.30 -6.38
CA VAL A 188 -1.32 -6.43 -5.82
C VAL A 188 -0.32 -5.83 -6.80
N ASN A 189 0.30 -4.72 -6.44
CA ASN A 189 1.23 -3.98 -7.30
C ASN A 189 2.68 -4.26 -6.89
N TYR A 190 3.55 -4.48 -7.89
CA TYR A 190 4.98 -4.76 -7.73
C TYR A 190 5.80 -3.60 -8.30
N TYR A 191 6.31 -2.75 -7.42
CA TYR A 191 7.17 -1.62 -7.77
C TYR A 191 8.63 -2.03 -7.71
N ARG A 192 9.32 -1.84 -8.84
CA ARG A 192 10.77 -2.02 -8.94
C ARG A 192 11.40 -0.75 -9.50
N THR A 193 12.71 -0.77 -9.75
CA THR A 193 13.46 0.40 -10.22
C THR A 193 12.74 1.14 -11.35
N LYS A 194 12.54 2.46 -11.18
CA LYS A 194 11.83 3.38 -12.10
C LYS A 194 10.30 3.20 -12.20
N THR A 195 9.69 2.29 -11.45
CA THR A 195 8.23 2.15 -11.42
C THR A 195 7.62 3.27 -10.59
N THR A 196 6.63 3.94 -11.16
CA THR A 196 5.88 5.04 -10.52
C THR A 196 4.41 4.91 -10.85
N MET A 197 3.52 5.45 -10.01
CA MET A 197 2.09 5.52 -10.28
C MET A 197 1.64 6.97 -10.21
N GLY A 198 1.11 7.50 -11.32
CA GLY A 198 0.61 8.88 -11.37
C GLY A 198 -0.65 9.09 -10.53
N PHE A 199 -1.11 10.33 -10.42
CA PHE A 199 -2.37 10.64 -9.76
C PHE A 199 -3.54 9.92 -10.42
N HIS A 200 -4.34 9.24 -9.62
CA HIS A 200 -5.58 8.56 -10.00
C HIS A 200 -6.49 8.45 -8.78
N SER A 201 -7.77 8.14 -9.02
CA SER A 201 -8.73 7.74 -7.99
C SER A 201 -9.13 6.28 -8.25
N ASP A 202 -9.38 5.54 -7.17
CA ASP A 202 -9.98 4.20 -7.23
C ASP A 202 -11.51 4.33 -7.22
N ASP A 203 -12.09 4.50 -8.41
CA ASP A 203 -13.50 4.82 -8.62
C ASP A 203 -14.28 3.77 -9.44
N ALA A 204 -13.69 2.58 -9.63
CA ALA A 204 -14.27 1.54 -10.46
C ALA A 204 -15.21 0.60 -9.72
N GLU A 205 -15.16 0.60 -8.39
CA GLU A 205 -16.08 -0.20 -7.58
C GLU A 205 -17.51 0.31 -7.72
N ILE A 206 -18.47 -0.60 -7.64
CA ILE A 206 -19.88 -0.24 -7.57
C ILE A 206 -20.14 0.36 -6.18
N ASP A 207 -19.59 -0.27 -5.13
CA ASP A 207 -19.52 0.31 -3.79
C ASP A 207 -18.30 1.24 -3.65
N LYS A 208 -18.54 2.53 -3.87
CA LYS A 208 -17.54 3.60 -3.68
C LYS A 208 -17.45 4.10 -2.24
N GLU A 209 -18.24 3.54 -1.34
CA GLU A 209 -18.39 4.00 0.04
C GLU A 209 -17.59 3.10 1.00
N ALA A 210 -17.49 1.81 0.70
CA ALA A 210 -16.70 0.85 1.47
C ALA A 210 -15.21 1.25 1.53
N PRO A 211 -14.52 1.14 2.69
CA PRO A 211 -13.11 1.49 2.83
C PRO A 211 -12.17 0.77 1.84
N LEU A 212 -11.15 1.48 1.36
CA LEU A 212 -10.03 0.86 0.63
C LEU A 212 -8.88 0.62 1.60
N VAL A 213 -8.32 -0.59 1.59
CA VAL A 213 -7.17 -0.97 2.44
C VAL A 213 -5.95 -1.18 1.57
N SER A 214 -4.81 -0.57 1.90
CA SER A 214 -3.53 -0.79 1.22
C SER A 214 -2.47 -1.27 2.21
N ILE A 215 -1.96 -2.49 2.01
CA ILE A 215 -0.88 -3.06 2.83
C ILE A 215 0.44 -2.89 2.09
N SER A 216 1.45 -2.31 2.76
CA SER A 216 2.76 -2.03 2.19
C SER A 216 3.82 -3.02 2.68
N VAL A 217 4.57 -3.63 1.77
CA VAL A 217 5.66 -4.56 2.11
C VAL A 217 6.91 -4.26 1.30
N GLY A 218 8.05 -4.14 1.97
CA GLY A 218 9.36 -3.95 1.37
C GLY A 218 9.84 -2.49 1.44
N PRO A 219 10.64 -2.02 0.46
CA PRO A 219 11.21 -0.68 0.47
C PRO A 219 10.19 0.45 0.65
N THR A 220 10.60 1.52 1.35
CA THR A 220 9.78 2.70 1.62
C THR A 220 9.34 3.38 0.31
N ALA A 221 8.11 3.88 0.27
CA ALA A 221 7.60 4.69 -0.83
C ALA A 221 7.21 6.08 -0.34
N LEU A 222 7.31 7.07 -1.24
CA LEU A 222 6.56 8.31 -1.07
C LEU A 222 5.18 8.12 -1.72
N PHE A 223 4.14 8.27 -0.92
CA PHE A 223 2.75 8.32 -1.36
C PHE A 223 2.27 9.77 -1.31
N LEU A 224 1.55 10.22 -2.32
CA LEU A 224 0.94 11.55 -2.36
C LEU A 224 -0.57 11.39 -2.22
N LEU A 225 -1.16 12.06 -1.24
CA LEU A 225 -2.60 12.14 -1.05
C LEU A 225 -3.08 13.55 -1.37
N GLU A 226 -4.08 13.68 -2.24
CA GLU A 226 -4.81 14.94 -2.35
C GLU A 226 -5.82 15.07 -1.20
N THR A 227 -5.76 16.18 -0.45
CA THR A 227 -6.68 16.50 0.63
C THR A 227 -7.74 17.48 0.18
N SER A 228 -8.95 17.35 0.74
CA SER A 228 -10.07 18.25 0.45
C SER A 228 -9.89 19.64 1.04
N GLU A 229 -9.07 19.76 2.07
CA GLU A 229 -8.71 21.02 2.73
C GLU A 229 -7.23 21.32 2.51
N ALA A 230 -6.91 22.60 2.34
CA ALA A 230 -5.53 23.05 2.18
C ALA A 230 -4.75 22.78 3.48
N ILE A 231 -3.56 22.23 3.33
CA ILE A 231 -2.61 21.93 4.38
C ILE A 231 -1.52 23.00 4.34
N LYS A 232 -1.21 23.56 5.50
CA LYS A 232 -0.14 24.56 5.60
C LYS A 232 1.22 23.87 5.43
N HIS A 233 1.91 24.18 4.33
CA HIS A 233 3.30 23.77 4.12
C HIS A 233 4.24 24.65 4.96
N GLU A 234 4.98 24.03 5.88
CA GLU A 234 6.08 24.68 6.62
C GLU A 234 7.42 24.13 6.14
N PHE A 235 7.66 24.14 4.83
CA PHE A 235 8.99 23.83 4.29
C PHE A 235 9.92 25.01 4.55
N ASP A 236 11.10 24.72 5.09
CA ASP A 236 12.13 25.74 5.20
C ASP A 236 12.79 25.95 3.83
N VAL A 237 12.23 26.89 3.08
CA VAL A 237 12.71 27.29 1.75
C VAL A 237 14.13 27.83 1.76
N SER A 238 14.65 28.27 2.92
CA SER A 238 16.03 28.74 3.08
C SER A 238 17.04 27.59 3.07
N LEU A 239 16.62 26.39 3.45
CA LEU A 239 17.46 25.19 3.48
C LEU A 239 17.52 24.47 2.14
N HIS A 240 16.50 24.60 1.28
CA HIS A 240 16.53 23.98 -0.04
C HIS A 240 15.62 24.68 -1.05
N GLY A 241 16.21 25.43 -1.99
CA GLY A 241 15.48 26.23 -2.98
C GLY A 241 14.53 25.46 -3.91
N SER A 242 14.59 24.11 -3.92
CA SER A 242 13.61 23.29 -4.64
C SER A 242 12.21 23.39 -4.03
N PHE A 243 12.08 23.66 -2.73
CA PHE A 243 10.78 23.79 -2.07
C PHE A 243 10.06 25.11 -2.36
N ASN A 244 10.68 26.06 -3.08
CA ASN A 244 10.02 27.29 -3.51
C ASN A 244 8.72 27.02 -4.29
N ARG A 245 8.66 25.91 -5.03
CA ARG A 245 7.46 25.47 -5.76
C ARG A 245 6.50 24.60 -4.93
N ALA A 246 6.94 24.09 -3.78
CA ALA A 246 6.12 23.25 -2.93
C ALA A 246 5.08 24.05 -2.13
N ALA A 247 5.32 25.35 -1.93
CA ALA A 247 4.38 26.25 -1.26
C ALA A 247 3.03 26.34 -1.99
N ASP A 248 3.03 26.19 -3.32
CA ASP A 248 1.81 26.21 -4.15
C ASP A 248 1.06 24.86 -4.14
N TYR A 249 1.60 23.81 -3.52
CA TYR A 249 1.04 22.46 -3.54
C TYR A 249 0.22 22.14 -2.28
N ASP A 250 -0.49 23.13 -1.74
CA ASP A 250 -1.22 23.12 -0.46
C ASP A 250 -2.33 22.08 -0.33
N HIS A 251 -2.73 21.39 -1.39
CA HIS A 251 -3.69 20.29 -1.33
C HIS A 251 -3.07 18.90 -1.44
N VAL A 252 -1.73 18.77 -1.47
CA VAL A 252 -1.06 17.48 -1.59
C VAL A 252 -0.19 17.19 -0.37
N LEU A 253 -0.52 16.10 0.33
CA LEU A 253 0.25 15.57 1.44
C LEU A 253 1.19 14.47 0.96
N PRO A 254 2.52 14.67 0.98
CA PRO A 254 3.49 13.61 0.86
C PRO A 254 3.56 12.78 2.15
N ILE A 255 3.54 11.46 2.01
CA ILE A 255 3.47 10.50 3.12
C ILE A 255 4.49 9.40 2.86
N TYR A 256 5.38 9.14 3.82
CA TYR A 256 6.25 7.96 3.78
C TYR A 256 5.48 6.72 4.23
N LEU A 257 5.38 5.74 3.34
CA LEU A 257 4.81 4.42 3.62
C LEU A 257 5.92 3.38 3.70
N CYS A 258 6.15 2.86 4.90
CA CYS A 258 7.20 1.93 5.23
C CYS A 258 6.72 0.46 5.13
N HIS A 259 7.64 -0.48 5.32
CA HIS A 259 7.33 -1.90 5.45
C HIS A 259 6.37 -2.14 6.61
N GLY A 260 5.26 -2.82 6.34
CA GLY A 260 4.24 -3.17 7.34
C GLY A 260 3.15 -2.10 7.54
N ASP A 261 3.29 -0.92 6.94
CA ASP A 261 2.26 0.12 7.05
C ASP A 261 0.96 -0.29 6.34
N VAL A 262 -0.17 -0.01 7.00
CA VAL A 262 -1.51 -0.21 6.44
C VAL A 262 -2.17 1.15 6.28
N VAL A 263 -2.51 1.52 5.04
CA VAL A 263 -3.34 2.67 4.75
C VAL A 263 -4.80 2.23 4.65
N ILE A 264 -5.71 3.01 5.23
CA ILE A 264 -7.15 2.86 5.04
C ILE A 264 -7.71 4.19 4.55
N MET A 265 -8.29 4.17 3.35
CA MET A 265 -8.96 5.32 2.73
C MET A 265 -10.47 5.12 2.82
N ALA A 266 -11.13 5.90 3.67
CA ALA A 266 -12.57 5.87 3.87
C ALA A 266 -13.14 7.30 3.79
N GLY A 267 -14.46 7.43 3.93
CA GLY A 267 -15.13 8.74 3.91
C GLY A 267 -14.71 9.58 2.71
N LYS A 268 -14.17 10.78 2.95
CA LYS A 268 -13.70 11.67 1.86
C LYS A 268 -12.48 11.12 1.13
N SER A 269 -11.53 10.55 1.87
CA SER A 269 -10.29 10.02 1.29
C SER A 269 -10.52 8.81 0.38
N ARG A 270 -11.67 8.12 0.50
CA ARG A 270 -12.01 6.94 -0.31
C ARG A 270 -11.91 7.18 -1.83
N LEU A 271 -12.19 8.40 -2.29
CA LEU A 271 -12.09 8.79 -3.71
C LEU A 271 -11.02 9.85 -3.97
N ALA A 272 -10.19 10.16 -2.97
CA ALA A 272 -9.11 11.14 -3.11
C ALA A 272 -8.10 10.69 -4.17
N ARG A 273 -7.66 11.66 -4.99
CA ARG A 273 -6.61 11.40 -5.97
C ARG A 273 -5.31 11.14 -5.22
N HIS A 274 -4.57 10.13 -5.66
CA HIS A 274 -3.32 9.75 -5.02
C HIS A 274 -2.29 9.19 -6.00
N ALA A 275 -1.02 9.24 -5.62
CA ALA A 275 0.10 8.86 -6.47
C ALA A 275 1.27 8.23 -5.69
N VAL A 276 2.14 7.53 -6.40
CA VAL A 276 3.41 6.99 -5.90
C VAL A 276 4.55 7.44 -6.82
N PRO A 277 5.15 8.62 -6.59
CA PRO A 277 6.21 9.16 -7.45
C PRO A 277 7.57 8.47 -7.31
N VAL A 278 7.90 7.90 -6.15
CA VAL A 278 9.24 7.34 -5.88
C VAL A 278 9.22 6.22 -4.85
N ILE A 279 10.12 5.25 -5.04
CA ILE A 279 10.45 4.18 -4.09
C ILE A 279 11.92 4.33 -3.67
N PHE A 280 12.20 4.26 -2.38
CA PHE A 280 13.51 4.43 -1.78
C PHE A 280 14.17 3.06 -1.54
N PHE A 281 14.81 2.51 -2.57
CA PHE A 281 15.52 1.22 -2.47
C PHE A 281 16.84 1.30 -1.66
N ASP A 282 17.31 2.51 -1.38
CA ASP A 282 18.45 2.81 -0.52
C ASP A 282 18.09 2.80 0.98
N ASP A 283 16.79 2.85 1.32
CA ASP A 283 16.27 2.82 2.68
C ASP A 283 16.16 1.37 3.21
N ASP A 284 17.29 0.66 3.23
CA ASP A 284 17.38 -0.73 3.71
C ASP A 284 17.38 -0.79 5.24
N THR A 285 16.20 -0.66 5.83
CA THR A 285 16.04 -0.79 7.28
C THR A 285 16.26 -2.24 7.73
N GLU A 286 16.79 -2.42 8.95
CA GLU A 286 17.05 -3.74 9.53
C GLU A 286 15.81 -4.65 9.53
N VAL A 287 14.61 -4.08 9.72
CA VAL A 287 13.34 -4.81 9.69
C VAL A 287 13.07 -5.38 8.30
N VAL A 288 13.29 -4.58 7.25
CA VAL A 288 13.15 -5.02 5.85
C VAL A 288 14.19 -6.08 5.52
N SER A 289 15.46 -5.88 5.87
CA SER A 289 16.53 -6.83 5.55
C SER A 289 16.31 -8.18 6.25
N LYS A 290 15.94 -8.18 7.54
CA LYS A 290 15.63 -9.41 8.29
C LYS A 290 14.36 -10.10 7.77
N GLY A 291 13.32 -9.34 7.45
CA GLY A 291 12.10 -9.86 6.86
C GLY A 291 12.36 -10.51 5.51
N ALA A 292 13.10 -9.83 4.63
CA ALA A 292 13.46 -10.32 3.31
C ALA A 292 14.30 -11.60 3.35
N LEU A 293 15.25 -11.69 4.29
CA LEU A 293 16.05 -12.90 4.51
C LEU A 293 15.20 -14.09 4.96
N ARG A 294 14.26 -13.87 5.89
CA ARG A 294 13.32 -14.93 6.32
C ARG A 294 12.46 -15.41 5.16
N VAL A 295 11.93 -14.48 4.36
CA VAL A 295 11.13 -14.82 3.18
C VAL A 295 11.98 -15.57 2.15
N SER A 296 13.23 -15.17 1.90
CA SER A 296 14.09 -15.88 0.94
C SER A 296 14.40 -17.31 1.38
N HIS A 297 14.62 -17.54 2.67
CA HIS A 297 14.80 -18.88 3.24
C HIS A 297 13.54 -19.74 3.08
N ASP A 298 12.36 -19.20 3.43
CA ASP A 298 11.08 -19.89 3.24
C ASP A 298 10.83 -20.24 1.76
N ILE A 299 11.16 -19.35 0.82
CA ILE A 299 11.04 -19.63 -0.63
C ILE A 299 11.96 -20.78 -1.02
N CYS A 300 13.23 -20.71 -0.61
CA CYS A 300 14.23 -21.72 -0.94
C CYS A 300 13.86 -23.11 -0.40
N GLU A 301 13.47 -23.18 0.86
CA GLU A 301 13.08 -24.43 1.53
C GLU A 301 11.80 -25.02 0.92
N LYS A 302 10.72 -24.24 0.87
CA LYS A 302 9.38 -24.75 0.56
C LYS A 302 9.17 -24.95 -0.94
N PHE A 303 9.69 -24.04 -1.77
CA PHE A 303 9.39 -24.01 -3.20
C PHE A 303 10.56 -24.55 -4.03
N LEU A 304 11.81 -24.21 -3.70
CA LEU A 304 12.97 -24.74 -4.43
C LEU A 304 13.39 -26.14 -3.96
N LYS A 305 13.00 -26.53 -2.74
CA LYS A 305 13.33 -27.82 -2.11
C LYS A 305 14.85 -28.07 -2.06
N GLN A 306 15.60 -27.03 -1.75
CA GLN A 306 17.06 -27.10 -1.59
C GLN A 306 17.40 -27.27 -0.11
N ASP A 307 18.41 -28.09 0.16
CA ASP A 307 18.94 -28.28 1.52
C ASP A 307 19.81 -27.07 1.86
N HIS A 308 19.28 -26.14 2.64
CA HIS A 308 20.01 -24.96 3.08
C HIS A 308 20.65 -25.28 4.43
N ASN A 309 21.97 -25.15 4.53
CA ASN A 309 22.66 -25.28 5.81
C ASN A 309 23.40 -24.02 6.24
N ASP A 310 23.26 -22.88 5.54
CA ASP A 310 23.81 -21.58 5.96
C ASP A 310 23.36 -20.42 5.06
N ASP A 311 23.64 -19.18 5.50
CA ASP A 311 23.45 -17.89 4.78
C ASP A 311 24.16 -17.81 3.41
N ALA A 312 24.96 -18.81 3.04
CA ALA A 312 25.71 -18.91 1.78
C ALA A 312 24.90 -19.50 0.59
N CYS A 313 23.64 -19.88 0.79
CA CYS A 313 22.82 -20.46 -0.27
C CYS A 313 22.58 -19.47 -1.43
N THR A 314 23.04 -19.81 -2.64
CA THR A 314 22.91 -18.95 -3.83
C THR A 314 21.47 -18.58 -4.13
N HIS A 315 20.53 -19.53 -4.02
CA HIS A 315 19.12 -19.26 -4.27
C HIS A 315 18.48 -18.31 -3.25
N CYS A 316 18.87 -18.43 -1.97
CA CYS A 316 18.45 -17.46 -0.94
C CYS A 316 18.96 -16.06 -1.27
N GLN A 317 20.20 -15.93 -1.76
CA GLN A 317 20.81 -14.64 -2.14
C GLN A 317 20.16 -14.03 -3.39
N GLU A 318 19.80 -14.84 -4.39
CA GLU A 318 19.08 -14.39 -5.57
C GLU A 318 17.66 -13.90 -5.21
N CYS A 319 16.92 -14.67 -4.41
CA CYS A 319 15.63 -14.23 -3.88
C CYS A 319 15.76 -12.96 -3.03
N LEU A 320 16.73 -12.92 -2.12
CA LEU A 320 16.95 -11.76 -1.26
C LEU A 320 17.16 -10.49 -2.09
N THR A 321 17.94 -10.59 -3.17
CA THR A 321 18.19 -9.48 -4.09
C THR A 321 16.90 -8.98 -4.73
N TYR A 322 16.07 -9.90 -5.25
CA TYR A 322 14.77 -9.53 -5.81
C TYR A 322 13.85 -8.87 -4.78
N ILE A 323 13.75 -9.48 -3.60
CA ILE A 323 12.87 -9.06 -2.51
C ILE A 323 13.24 -7.66 -2.01
N ARG A 324 14.53 -7.38 -1.82
CA ARG A 324 15.02 -6.06 -1.38
C ARG A 324 14.86 -4.98 -2.43
N THR A 325 14.77 -5.34 -3.71
CA THR A 325 14.59 -4.40 -4.82
C THR A 325 13.15 -4.34 -5.34
N THR A 326 12.19 -4.87 -4.58
CA THR A 326 10.78 -4.90 -4.92
C THR A 326 9.91 -4.46 -3.75
N ARG A 327 9.14 -3.39 -3.96
CA ARG A 327 8.05 -3.04 -3.06
C ARG A 327 6.75 -3.65 -3.56
N ILE A 328 5.96 -4.19 -2.65
CA ILE A 328 4.64 -4.75 -2.93
C ILE A 328 3.58 -3.93 -2.19
N ASN A 329 2.52 -3.53 -2.89
CA ASN A 329 1.31 -2.96 -2.29
C ASN A 329 0.11 -3.86 -2.59
N MET A 330 -0.63 -4.27 -1.56
CA MET A 330 -1.86 -5.05 -1.70
C MET A 330 -3.03 -4.10 -1.48
N ASN A 331 -3.79 -3.77 -2.52
CA ASN A 331 -4.89 -2.80 -2.45
C ASN A 331 -6.23 -3.55 -2.48
N ILE A 332 -6.84 -3.72 -1.31
CA ILE A 332 -8.04 -4.51 -1.07
C ILE A 332 -9.27 -3.62 -1.01
N ARG A 333 -10.34 -4.07 -1.64
CA ARG A 333 -11.60 -3.33 -1.79
C ARG A 333 -12.80 -4.26 -1.76
N GLN A 334 -13.92 -3.71 -1.31
CA GLN A 334 -15.24 -4.26 -1.57
C GLN A 334 -15.72 -3.68 -2.91
N VAL A 335 -16.28 -4.53 -3.76
CA VAL A 335 -16.71 -4.16 -5.12
C VAL A 335 -18.21 -3.91 -5.15
N MET A 336 -18.98 -4.79 -4.51
CA MET A 336 -20.44 -4.78 -4.53
C MET A 336 -21.01 -4.14 -3.26
N PRO A 337 -22.15 -3.43 -3.35
CA PRO A 337 -22.84 -2.97 -2.16
C PRO A 337 -23.47 -4.15 -1.40
N VAL A 338 -23.59 -3.99 -0.09
CA VAL A 338 -24.08 -5.02 0.85
C VAL A 338 -25.55 -5.38 0.61
N HIS A 339 -26.35 -4.41 0.15
CA HIS A 339 -27.76 -4.60 -0.18
C HIS A 339 -27.94 -4.43 -1.69
N ARG A 340 -28.34 -5.52 -2.37
CA ARG A 340 -28.78 -5.52 -3.76
C ARG A 340 -30.27 -5.22 -3.85
#